data_AF-A0A2W4P0X4-F1
#
_entry.id   AF-A0A2W4P0X4-F1
#
_cell.length_a   1.000
_cell.length_b   1.000
_cell.length_c   1.000
_cell.angle_alpha   90.00
_cell.angle_beta   90.00
_cell.angle_gamma   90.00
#
_symmetry.space_group_name_H-M   'P 1'
#
loop_
_entity.id
_entity.type
_entity.pdbx_description
1 polymer ?
#
loop_
_entity_poly.entity_id
_entity_poly.type
_entity_poly.pdbx_seq_one_letter_code
_entity_poly.pdbx_strand_id
1 'polypeptide(L)'
;MHGNLNSAIATYNQELEERVAAWARAKIAPNRLGHVEGVVETCETLARRYAPDDVARARLAGWIHDAAKHWPDDDLLAYAEANHLPITEGDRPGPLLLQGIFPT
;
A
#
# COMPACT_ATOMS: atom_id res chain seq x y z
N MET A 1 -34.55 0.35 -12.26
CA MET A 1 -33.87 -0.28 -11.11
C MET A 1 -32.41 0.17 -11.11
N HIS A 2 -32.17 1.42 -10.70
CA HIS A 2 -30.80 1.93 -10.57
C HIS A 2 -30.22 1.35 -9.28
N GLY A 3 -29.51 0.24 -9.42
CA GLY A 3 -28.72 -0.35 -8.34
C GLY A 3 -27.70 0.69 -7.87
N ASN A 4 -27.89 1.14 -6.64
CA ASN A 4 -27.08 2.14 -5.99
C ASN A 4 -25.67 1.55 -5.78
N LEU A 5 -24.70 1.90 -6.62
CA LEU A 5 -23.30 1.44 -6.60
C LEU A 5 -22.47 2.01 -5.42
N ASN A 6 -23.12 2.57 -4.40
CA ASN A 6 -22.45 3.22 -3.28
C ASN A 6 -22.12 2.31 -2.08
N SER A 7 -22.10 0.99 -2.23
CA SER A 7 -21.99 0.06 -1.10
C SER A 7 -20.60 -0.56 -0.84
N ALA A 8 -19.52 0.04 -1.33
CA ALA A 8 -18.16 -0.41 -0.99
C ALA A 8 -17.09 0.67 -1.10
N ILE A 9 -17.40 1.92 -0.72
CA ILE A 9 -16.30 2.82 -0.34
C ILE A 9 -15.75 2.23 0.95
N ALA A 10 -14.60 1.55 0.87
CA ALA A 10 -13.89 1.10 2.06
C ALA A 10 -13.69 2.32 2.96
N THR A 11 -14.46 2.41 4.05
CA THR A 11 -14.30 3.49 5.02
C THR A 11 -12.92 3.31 5.62
N TYR A 12 -11.95 4.13 5.20
CA TYR A 12 -10.61 4.17 5.76
C TYR A 12 -10.72 4.61 7.21
N ASN A 13 -10.83 3.64 8.11
CA ASN A 13 -11.09 3.84 9.53
C ASN A 13 -9.92 3.33 10.38
N GLN A 14 -9.93 3.69 11.65
CA GLN A 14 -8.85 3.35 12.58
C GLN A 14 -8.69 1.83 12.78
N GLU A 15 -9.79 1.08 12.80
CA GLU A 15 -9.77 -0.38 12.93
C GLU A 15 -9.07 -1.07 11.74
N LEU A 16 -9.33 -0.60 10.52
CA LEU A 16 -8.64 -1.08 9.32
C LEU A 16 -7.15 -0.78 9.41
N GLU A 17 -6.78 0.43 9.85
CA GLU A 17 -5.39 0.81 10.03
C GLU A 17 -4.69 -0.10 11.04
N GLU A 18 -5.30 -0.38 12.20
CA GLU A 18 -4.74 -1.26 13.22
C GLU A 18 -4.49 -2.68 12.69
N ARG A 19 -5.42 -3.21 11.90
CA ARG A 19 -5.28 -4.52 11.24
C ARG A 19 -4.13 -4.53 10.24
N VAL A 20 -4.01 -3.47 9.43
CA VAL A 20 -2.93 -3.35 8.45
C VAL A 20 -1.58 -3.12 9.13
N ALA A 21 -1.51 -2.32 10.19
CA ALA A 21 -0.31 -2.11 10.98
C ALA A 21 0.15 -3.42 11.65
N ALA A 22 -0.78 -4.21 12.20
CA ALA A 22 -0.47 -5.53 12.76
C ALA A 22 0.08 -6.49 11.70
N TRP A 23 -0.55 -6.52 10.52
CA TRP A 23 -0.08 -7.32 9.39
C TRP A 23 1.32 -6.88 8.92
N ALA A 24 1.53 -5.57 8.76
CA ALA A 24 2.81 -4.99 8.34
C ALA A 24 3.92 -5.32 9.35
N ARG A 25 3.66 -5.17 10.65
CA ARG A 25 4.60 -5.54 11.72
C ARG A 25 4.97 -7.03 11.71
N ALA A 26 4.06 -7.90 11.31
CA ALA A 26 4.33 -9.34 11.20
C ALA A 26 5.12 -9.72 9.94
N LYS A 27 5.07 -8.89 8.88
CA LYS A 27 5.65 -9.18 7.56
C LYS A 27 6.95 -8.44 7.26
N ILE A 28 7.11 -7.24 7.82
CA ILE A 28 8.26 -6.37 7.56
C ILE A 28 9.40 -6.73 8.52
N ALA A 29 10.63 -6.76 7.99
CA ALA A 29 11.81 -7.04 8.80
C ALA A 29 11.98 -6.00 9.94
N PRO A 30 12.41 -6.40 11.15
CA PRO A 30 12.50 -5.50 12.30
C PRO A 30 13.33 -4.22 12.08
N ASN A 31 14.38 -4.31 11.25
CA ASN A 31 15.25 -3.17 10.89
C ASN A 31 14.57 -2.14 9.95
N ARG A 32 13.44 -2.50 9.33
CA ARG A 32 12.68 -1.65 8.41
C ARG A 32 11.41 -1.09 9.06
N LEU A 33 10.96 -1.66 10.16
CA LEU A 33 9.72 -1.25 10.81
C LEU A 33 9.76 0.22 11.25
N GLY A 34 10.85 0.68 11.85
CA GLY A 34 11.00 2.09 12.23
C GLY A 34 11.01 3.06 11.04
N HIS A 35 11.49 2.62 9.88
CA HIS A 35 11.38 3.41 8.64
C HIS A 35 9.92 3.53 8.20
N VAL A 36 9.17 2.43 8.22
CA VAL A 36 7.76 2.39 7.82
C VAL A 36 6.90 3.24 8.75
N GLU A 37 7.11 3.14 10.07
CA GLU A 37 6.42 3.98 11.06
C GLU A 37 6.68 5.48 10.81
N GLY A 38 7.93 5.87 10.54
CA GLY A 38 8.26 7.26 10.16
C GLY A 38 7.62 7.71 8.83
N VAL A 39 7.47 6.82 7.86
CA VAL A 39 6.74 7.11 6.61
C VAL A 39 5.26 7.34 6.88
N VAL A 40 4.62 6.51 7.72
CA VAL A 40 3.20 6.68 8.11
C VAL A 40 2.97 8.05 8.77
N GLU A 41 3.84 8.45 9.70
CA GLU A 41 3.77 9.77 10.35
C GLU A 41 3.97 10.93 9.36
N THR A 42 4.89 10.76 8.41
CA THR A 42 5.12 11.75 7.36
C THR A 42 3.91 11.87 6.43
N CYS A 43 3.32 10.74 6.02
CA CYS A 43 2.10 10.69 5.21
C CYS A 43 0.92 11.39 5.92
N GLU A 44 0.75 11.16 7.22
CA GLU A 44 -0.26 11.87 8.02
C GLU A 44 -0.01 13.38 8.03
N THR A 45 1.23 13.80 8.29
CA THR A 45 1.58 15.23 8.39
C THR A 45 1.31 15.95 7.07
N LEU A 46 1.66 15.33 5.94
CA LEU A 46 1.40 15.89 4.61
C LEU A 46 -0.09 15.89 4.28
N ALA A 47 -0.81 14.80 4.57
CA ALA A 47 -2.24 14.72 4.32
C ALA A 47 -3.01 15.75 5.14
N ARG A 48 -2.70 15.92 6.43
CA ARG A 48 -3.33 16.97 7.26
C ARG A 48 -3.15 18.38 6.69
N ARG A 49 -2.04 18.63 5.99
CA ARG A 49 -1.73 19.93 5.39
C ARG A 49 -2.36 20.14 4.01
N TYR A 50 -2.40 19.11 3.16
CA TYR A 50 -2.73 19.25 1.74
C TYR A 50 -3.96 18.46 1.29
N ALA A 51 -4.37 17.43 2.04
CA ALA A 51 -5.51 16.55 1.73
C ALA A 51 -6.17 16.03 3.04
N PRO A 52 -6.78 16.92 3.85
CA PRO A 52 -7.25 16.58 5.20
C PRO A 52 -8.35 15.50 5.21
N ASP A 53 -9.12 15.38 4.13
CA ASP A 53 -10.15 14.35 3.97
C ASP A 53 -9.56 12.94 3.74
N ASP A 54 -8.27 12.85 3.41
CA ASP A 54 -7.57 11.62 3.01
C ASP A 54 -6.55 11.12 4.04
N VAL A 55 -6.52 11.67 5.25
CA VAL A 55 -5.50 11.34 6.26
C VAL A 55 -5.44 9.84 6.57
N ALA A 56 -6.59 9.19 6.77
CA ALA A 56 -6.64 7.76 7.04
C ALA A 56 -6.14 6.92 5.86
N ARG A 57 -6.47 7.34 4.63
CA ARG A 57 -6.01 6.70 3.39
C ARG A 57 -4.50 6.85 3.22
N ALA A 58 -3.95 8.02 3.52
CA ALA A 58 -2.52 8.29 3.44
C ALA A 58 -1.72 7.48 4.47
N ARG A 59 -2.21 7.35 5.71
CA ARG A 59 -1.60 6.49 6.73
C ARG A 59 -1.59 5.02 6.31
N LEU A 60 -2.71 4.53 5.76
CA LEU A 60 -2.81 3.17 5.25
C LEU A 60 -1.79 2.90 4.13
N ALA A 61 -1.67 3.83 3.17
CA ALA A 61 -0.69 3.73 2.09
C ALA A 61 0.75 3.67 2.64
N GLY A 62 1.07 4.48 3.66
CA GLY A 62 2.37 4.44 4.33
C GLY A 62 2.72 3.08 4.92
N TRP A 63 1.76 2.38 5.54
CA TRP A 63 1.96 1.06 6.13
C TRP A 63 2.30 -0.02 5.09
N ILE A 64 1.69 0.05 3.91
CA ILE A 64 1.79 -1.00 2.88
C ILE A 64 2.78 -0.69 1.75
N HIS A 65 3.31 0.54 1.66
CA HIS A 65 4.15 0.97 0.54
C HIS A 65 5.40 0.09 0.31
N ASP A 66 5.95 -0.48 1.38
CA ASP A 66 7.16 -1.30 1.39
C ASP A 66 6.85 -2.80 1.58
N ALA A 67 5.58 -3.20 1.53
CA ALA A 67 5.14 -4.55 1.87
C ALA A 67 5.66 -5.64 0.92
N ALA A 68 5.88 -5.29 -0.35
CA ALA A 68 6.40 -6.21 -1.36
C ALA A 68 7.92 -6.06 -1.60
N LYS A 69 8.61 -5.21 -0.83
CA LYS A 69 10.04 -4.88 -1.01
C LYS A 69 11.00 -6.05 -0.87
N HIS A 70 10.57 -7.10 -0.19
CA HIS A 70 11.37 -8.29 0.08
C HIS A 70 10.96 -9.48 -0.79
N TRP A 71 10.01 -9.29 -1.71
CA TRP A 71 9.64 -10.35 -2.64
C TRP A 71 10.77 -10.48 -3.67
N PRO A 72 11.19 -11.71 -4.00
CA PRO A 72 12.03 -11.96 -5.15
C PRO A 72 11.42 -11.32 -6.41
N ASP A 73 12.27 -10.81 -7.28
CA ASP A 73 11.87 -10.19 -8.56
C ASP A 73 10.93 -11.09 -9.38
N ASP A 74 11.20 -12.41 -9.37
CA ASP A 74 10.36 -13.41 -10.05
C ASP A 74 8.96 -13.53 -9.43
N ASP A 75 8.85 -13.43 -8.10
CA ASP A 75 7.57 -13.48 -7.38
C ASP A 75 6.74 -12.19 -7.61
N LEU A 76 7.41 -11.04 -7.72
CA LEU A 76 6.78 -9.77 -8.06
C LEU A 76 6.18 -9.80 -9.47
N LEU A 77 6.95 -10.31 -10.44
CA LEU A 77 6.49 -10.45 -11.83
C LEU A 77 5.36 -11.46 -11.93
N ALA A 78 5.48 -12.63 -11.30
CA ALA A 78 4.43 -13.64 -11.29
C ALA A 78 3.12 -13.11 -10.66
N TYR A 79 3.22 -12.34 -9.58
CA TYR A 79 2.06 -11.70 -8.96
C TYR A 79 1.44 -10.63 -9.87
N ALA A 80 2.26 -9.78 -10.49
CA ALA A 80 1.77 -8.75 -11.40
C ALA A 80 1.09 -9.34 -12.64
N GLU A 81 1.64 -10.40 -13.22
CA GLU A 81 1.03 -11.14 -14.34
C GLU A 81 -0.28 -11.80 -13.93
N ALA A 82 -0.32 -12.46 -12.76
CA ALA A 82 -1.52 -13.12 -12.24
C ALA A 82 -2.65 -12.14 -11.91
N ASN A 83 -2.33 -10.90 -11.57
CA ASN A 83 -3.30 -9.83 -11.27
C ASN A 83 -3.57 -8.90 -12.46
N HIS A 84 -3.08 -9.25 -13.67
CA HIS A 84 -3.26 -8.46 -14.89
C HIS A 84 -2.80 -7.00 -14.77
N LEU A 85 -1.78 -6.74 -13.95
CA LEU A 85 -1.18 -5.42 -13.86
C LEU A 85 -0.43 -5.11 -15.15
N PRO A 86 -0.47 -3.85 -15.63
CA PRO A 86 0.29 -3.45 -16.82
C PRO A 86 1.79 -3.46 -16.49
N ILE A 87 2.51 -4.51 -16.94
CA ILE A 87 3.96 -4.60 -16.85
C ILE A 87 4.55 -4.08 -18.15
N THR A 88 5.29 -2.98 -18.10
CA THR A 88 6.00 -2.44 -19.27
C THR A 88 7.41 -3.03 -19.39
N GLU A 89 8.02 -2.93 -20.57
CA GLU A 89 9.39 -3.40 -20.82
C GLU A 89 10.41 -2.73 -19.88
N GLY A 90 10.11 -1.51 -19.39
CA GLY A 90 10.92 -0.76 -18.43
C GLY A 90 10.81 -1.24 -16.98
N ASP A 91 9.77 -2.00 -16.63
CA ASP A 91 9.55 -2.52 -15.27
C ASP A 91 10.33 -3.83 -15.03
N ARG A 92 10.64 -4.57 -16.10
CA ARG A 92 11.38 -5.84 -16.06
C ARG A 92 12.81 -5.75 -15.53
N PRO A 93 13.63 -4.72 -15.86
CA PRO A 93 14.97 -4.58 -15.29
C PRO A 93 15.00 -4.01 -13.85
N GLY A 94 13.85 -3.61 -13.28
CA GLY A 94 13.75 -3.10 -11.91
C GLY A 94 12.38 -3.36 -11.26
N PRO A 95 12.02 -4.64 -11.00
CA PRO A 95 10.68 -5.04 -10.53
C PRO A 95 10.30 -4.43 -9.17
N LEU A 96 11.30 -3.98 -8.41
CA LEU A 96 11.14 -3.23 -7.17
C LEU A 96 10.19 -2.02 -7.31
N LEU A 97 10.07 -1.40 -8.49
CA LEU A 97 9.13 -0.29 -8.70
C LEU A 97 7.65 -0.72 -8.69
N LEU A 98 7.37 -2.00 -8.93
CA LEU A 98 6.03 -2.58 -8.86
C LEU A 98 5.53 -2.76 -7.42
N GLN A 99 6.41 -2.65 -6.41
CA GLN A 99 6.08 -2.91 -5.00
C GLN A 99 4.99 -1.99 -4.41
N GLY A 100 4.73 -0.84 -5.05
CA GLY A 100 3.72 0.13 -4.63
C GLY A 100 2.39 0.06 -5.39
N ILE A 101 2.27 -0.80 -6.40
CA ILE A 101 1.05 -0.96 -7.20
C ILE A 101 0.24 -2.11 -6.61
N PHE A 102 -0.55 -1.81 -5.58
CA PHE A 102 -1.67 -2.67 -5.20
C PHE A 102 -2.89 -2.28 -6.03
N PRO A 103 -3.59 -3.22 -6.69
CA PRO A 103 -4.86 -2.91 -7.32
C PRO A 103 -5.86 -2.50 -6.23
N THR A 104 -6.33 -1.26 -6.31
CA THR A 104 -7.47 -0.71 -5.55
C THR A 104 -8.78 -1.32 -5.97
#